data_AF-A0A1J5RSS4-F1
#
_entry.id   AF-A0A1J5RSS4-F1
#
_cell.length_a   1.000
_cell.length_b   1.000
_cell.length_c   1.000
_cell.angle_alpha   90.00
_cell.angle_beta   90.00
_cell.angle_gamma   90.00
#
_symmetry.space_group_name_H-M   'P 1'
#
loop_
_entity.id
_entity.type
_entity.pdbx_description
1 polymer ?
#
loop_
_entity_poly.entity_id
_entity_poly.type
_entity_poly.pdbx_seq_one_letter_code
_entity_poly.pdbx_strand_id
1 'polypeptide(L)'
;MSTHEKAINNLTAADYLVIEKEHKLLNKFLNDLKEACACSNMNESQSCTKCDQEKEASCQGRLPSFLFYAIDVASTHFDHEETIMLSRPHVTDEYGYFRMHRQEHERIIQKLNLLVEECFSLEGQGNTPDIYRKFHKKLTDIFEEHDRLFDDPFIASTQHESTRKSEIVSISI
;
A
#
# COMPACT_ATOMS: atom_id res chain seq x y z
N MET A 1 -37.28 -4.85 24.67
CA MET A 1 -36.32 -5.78 24.04
C MET A 1 -36.42 -5.51 22.54
N SER A 2 -35.54 -4.76 21.90
CA SER A 2 -34.12 -5.04 21.74
C SER A 2 -33.34 -3.74 21.56
N THR A 3 -32.55 -3.37 22.56
CA THR A 3 -31.50 -2.36 22.49
C THR A 3 -30.20 -3.13 22.52
N HIS A 4 -29.78 -3.67 21.37
CA HIS A 4 -28.44 -4.23 21.24
C HIS A 4 -27.46 -3.08 21.45
N GLU A 5 -26.83 -3.09 22.62
CA GLU A 5 -25.75 -2.23 23.01
C GLU A 5 -24.71 -2.17 21.90
N LYS A 6 -24.35 -0.93 21.57
CA LYS A 6 -23.24 -0.51 20.73
C LYS A 6 -22.02 -1.39 21.01
N ALA A 7 -21.79 -2.43 20.21
CA ALA A 7 -20.52 -3.15 20.28
C ALA A 7 -19.43 -2.22 19.73
N ILE A 8 -18.34 -2.16 20.48
CA ILE A 8 -17.38 -1.06 20.56
C ILE A 8 -16.24 -1.33 19.57
N ASN A 9 -15.94 -0.37 18.71
CA ASN A 9 -15.09 -0.52 17.52
C ASN A 9 -13.65 -0.04 17.78
N ASN A 10 -12.91 -0.72 18.64
CA ASN A 10 -11.48 -0.45 18.78
C ASN A 10 -10.67 -1.47 17.96
N LEU A 11 -9.71 -0.99 17.16
CA LEU A 11 -8.60 -1.82 16.71
C LEU A 11 -7.86 -2.34 17.95
N THR A 12 -7.51 -3.63 17.99
CA THR A 12 -6.60 -4.05 19.05
C THR A 12 -5.24 -3.42 18.77
N ALA A 13 -4.46 -3.12 19.81
CA ALA A 13 -3.09 -2.62 19.61
C ALA A 13 -2.25 -3.56 18.75
N ALA A 14 -2.55 -4.87 18.77
CA ALA A 14 -1.91 -5.86 17.92
C ALA A 14 -2.27 -5.67 16.43
N ASP A 15 -3.55 -5.50 16.10
CA ASP A 15 -4.00 -5.28 14.71
C ASP A 15 -3.40 -4.00 14.13
N TYR A 16 -3.32 -2.94 14.94
CA TYR A 16 -2.77 -1.65 14.50
C TYR A 16 -1.28 -1.80 14.17
N LEU A 17 -0.55 -2.53 15.01
CA LEU A 17 0.87 -2.81 14.78
C LEU A 17 1.11 -3.68 13.55
N VAL A 18 0.15 -4.51 13.13
CA VAL A 18 0.25 -5.29 11.89
C VAL A 18 0.12 -4.36 10.68
N ILE A 19 -0.95 -3.57 10.59
CA ILE A 19 -1.17 -2.61 9.50
C ILE A 19 0.00 -1.62 9.41
N GLU A 20 0.43 -1.06 10.54
CA GLU A 20 1.56 -0.12 10.54
C GLU A 20 2.87 -0.77 10.05
N LYS A 21 3.12 -2.04 10.39
CA LYS A 21 4.30 -2.77 9.89
C LYS A 21 4.24 -3.01 8.40
N GLU A 22 3.06 -3.27 7.86
CA GLU A 22 2.86 -3.51 6.43
C GLU A 22 2.98 -2.22 5.62
N HIS A 23 2.46 -1.10 6.10
CA HIS A 23 2.69 0.20 5.48
C HIS A 23 4.19 0.58 5.54
N LYS A 24 4.90 0.23 6.62
CA LYS A 24 6.36 0.37 6.67
C LYS A 24 7.07 -0.51 5.65
N LEU A 25 6.58 -1.72 5.39
CA LEU A 25 7.11 -2.62 4.38
C LEU A 25 6.86 -2.10 2.96
N LEU A 26 5.66 -1.59 2.67
CA LEU A 26 5.33 -0.94 1.40
C LEU A 26 6.20 0.28 1.14
N ASN A 27 6.38 1.14 2.15
CA ASN A 27 7.28 2.31 2.06
C ASN A 27 8.74 1.89 1.84
N LYS A 28 9.19 0.83 2.52
CA LYS A 28 10.53 0.28 2.28
C LYS A 28 10.66 -0.23 0.84
N PHE A 29 9.67 -0.96 0.34
CA PHE A 29 9.65 -1.45 -1.02
C PHE A 29 9.73 -0.31 -2.05
N LEU A 30 8.97 0.78 -1.88
CA LEU A 30 9.04 1.96 -2.74
C LEU A 30 10.44 2.58 -2.75
N ASN A 31 11.05 2.73 -1.56
CA ASN A 31 12.42 3.23 -1.45
C ASN A 31 13.42 2.28 -2.14
N ASP A 32 13.30 0.98 -1.89
CA ASP A 32 14.17 -0.03 -2.52
C ASP A 32 14.02 -0.01 -4.04
N LEU A 33 12.81 0.19 -4.56
CA LEU A 33 12.53 0.34 -5.99
C LEU A 33 13.19 1.59 -6.59
N LYS A 34 13.10 2.72 -5.90
CA LYS A 34 13.74 3.98 -6.31
C LYS A 34 15.26 3.86 -6.36
N GLU A 35 15.85 3.19 -5.38
CA GLU A 35 17.29 3.00 -5.28
C GLU A 35 17.81 1.82 -6.13
N ALA A 36 16.92 0.94 -6.60
CA ALA A 36 17.29 -0.25 -7.36
C ALA A 36 18.01 0.05 -8.67
N CYS A 37 17.68 1.18 -9.30
CA CYS A 37 18.35 1.63 -10.50
C CYS A 37 19.01 3.00 -10.29
N ALA A 38 20.32 3.02 -10.03
CA ALA A 38 21.05 4.29 -9.89
C ALA A 38 20.91 5.21 -11.10
N CYS A 39 20.69 4.64 -12.30
CA CYS A 39 20.45 5.38 -13.54
C CYS A 39 19.09 6.10 -13.56
N SER A 40 18.10 5.66 -12.77
CA SER A 40 16.76 6.28 -12.72
C SER A 40 16.70 7.50 -11.81
N ASN A 41 17.72 7.75 -10.99
CA ASN A 41 17.76 8.88 -10.05
C ASN A 41 18.40 10.15 -10.61
N MET A 42 18.83 10.13 -11.88
CA MET A 42 19.39 11.31 -12.56
C MET A 42 18.32 12.02 -13.39
N ASN A 43 18.27 13.35 -13.29
CA ASN A 43 17.32 14.18 -14.04
C ASN A 43 17.50 13.99 -15.55
N GLU A 44 16.40 14.07 -16.31
CA GLU A 44 16.34 13.91 -17.78
C GLU A 44 17.34 14.78 -18.57
N SER A 45 17.91 15.82 -17.95
CA SER A 45 18.88 16.74 -18.55
C SER A 45 20.35 16.35 -18.38
N GLN A 46 20.67 15.31 -17.61
CA GLN A 46 22.05 14.83 -17.43
C GLN A 46 22.20 13.47 -18.10
N SER A 47 22.78 13.45 -19.31
CA SER A 47 23.25 12.22 -19.93
C SER A 47 24.12 11.48 -18.91
N CYS A 48 23.76 10.26 -18.57
CA CYS A 48 24.41 9.53 -17.50
C CYS A 48 25.84 9.16 -17.90
N THR A 49 26.80 10.03 -17.59
CA THR A 49 28.23 9.76 -17.75
C THR A 49 28.75 8.71 -16.76
N LYS A 50 27.88 8.20 -15.86
CA LYS A 50 28.19 7.27 -14.76
C LYS A 50 27.45 5.93 -14.81
N CYS A 51 26.49 5.73 -15.72
CA CYS A 51 25.88 4.42 -15.92
C CYS A 51 26.71 3.69 -16.95
N ASP A 52 27.60 2.85 -16.42
CA ASP A 52 28.25 1.83 -17.20
C ASP A 52 27.26 0.69 -17.51
N GLN A 53 27.64 -0.13 -18.46
CA GLN A 53 26.86 -1.26 -18.95
C GLN A 53 26.51 -2.27 -17.83
N GLU A 54 27.37 -2.38 -16.80
CA GLU A 54 27.14 -3.27 -15.65
C GLU A 54 25.94 -2.80 -14.82
N LYS A 55 25.85 -1.50 -14.53
CA LYS A 55 24.71 -0.92 -13.81
C LYS A 55 23.40 -1.04 -14.59
N GLU A 56 23.43 -0.81 -15.90
CA GLU A 56 22.25 -0.97 -16.75
C GLU A 56 21.76 -2.43 -16.78
N ALA A 57 22.68 -3.38 -16.97
CA ALA A 57 22.36 -4.81 -16.93
C ALA A 57 21.81 -5.23 -15.56
N SER A 58 22.35 -4.67 -14.47
CA SER A 58 21.84 -4.89 -13.11
C SER A 58 20.43 -4.34 -12.92
N CYS A 59 20.14 -3.10 -13.37
CA CYS A 59 18.78 -2.56 -13.34
C CYS A 59 17.80 -3.46 -14.09
N GLN A 60 18.20 -3.88 -15.30
CA GLN A 60 17.36 -4.71 -16.17
C GLN A 60 17.09 -6.08 -15.54
N GLY A 61 18.12 -6.77 -15.04
CA GLY A 61 17.94 -8.08 -14.40
C GLY A 61 17.08 -8.05 -13.14
N ARG A 62 17.06 -6.93 -12.40
CA ARG A 62 16.26 -6.78 -11.17
C ARG A 62 14.82 -6.37 -11.43
N LEU A 63 14.53 -5.72 -12.56
CA LEU A 63 13.23 -5.11 -12.83
C LEU A 63 12.07 -6.11 -12.72
N PRO A 64 12.12 -7.32 -13.33
CA PRO A 64 11.02 -8.28 -13.23
C PRO A 64 10.69 -8.66 -11.78
N SER A 65 11.69 -8.75 -10.90
CA SER A 65 11.47 -9.07 -9.50
C SER A 65 10.69 -7.97 -8.77
N PHE A 66 11.03 -6.70 -9.02
CA PHE A 66 10.29 -5.57 -8.46
C PHE A 66 8.85 -5.50 -8.97
N LEU A 67 8.64 -5.76 -10.26
CA LEU A 67 7.32 -5.73 -10.88
C LEU A 67 6.36 -6.73 -10.22
N PHE A 68 6.78 -8.00 -10.09
CA PHE A 68 5.93 -9.02 -9.47
C PHE A 68 5.83 -8.87 -7.96
N TYR A 69 6.91 -8.47 -7.28
CA TYR A 69 6.89 -8.31 -5.83
C TYR A 69 5.93 -7.18 -5.39
N ALA A 70 5.71 -6.15 -6.22
CA ALA A 70 4.70 -5.13 -5.93
C ALA A 70 3.29 -5.71 -5.75
N ILE A 71 2.92 -6.68 -6.61
CA ILE A 71 1.60 -7.33 -6.57
C ILE A 71 1.48 -8.20 -5.32
N ASP A 72 2.54 -8.97 -5.01
CA ASP A 72 2.57 -9.87 -3.86
C ASP A 72 2.43 -9.12 -2.52
N VAL A 73 3.20 -8.02 -2.36
CA VAL A 73 3.14 -7.19 -1.15
C VAL A 73 1.76 -6.52 -1.01
N ALA A 74 1.21 -5.98 -2.10
CA ALA A 74 -0.10 -5.34 -2.08
C ALA A 74 -1.22 -6.36 -1.76
N SER A 75 -1.22 -7.52 -2.43
CA SER A 75 -2.24 -8.56 -2.21
C SER A 75 -2.22 -9.07 -0.78
N THR A 76 -1.02 -9.35 -0.24
CA THR A 76 -0.88 -9.83 1.14
C THR A 76 -1.38 -8.80 2.15
N HIS A 77 -1.04 -7.52 1.93
CA HIS A 77 -1.50 -6.43 2.78
C HIS A 77 -3.02 -6.29 2.77
N PHE A 78 -3.63 -6.28 1.58
CA PHE A 78 -5.08 -6.19 1.41
C PHE A 78 -5.83 -7.35 2.07
N ASP A 79 -5.35 -8.59 1.92
CA ASP A 79 -5.94 -9.77 2.56
C ASP A 79 -5.92 -9.65 4.10
N HIS A 80 -4.81 -9.15 4.66
CA HIS A 80 -4.68 -8.94 6.09
C HIS A 80 -5.59 -7.81 6.60
N GLU A 81 -5.65 -6.69 5.89
CA GLU A 81 -6.54 -5.59 6.26
C GLU A 81 -8.00 -6.01 6.24
N GLU A 82 -8.44 -6.69 5.18
CA GLU A 82 -9.81 -7.21 5.07
C GLU A 82 -10.14 -8.20 6.19
N THR A 83 -9.19 -9.06 6.54
CA THR A 83 -9.32 -9.98 7.69
C THR A 83 -9.50 -9.20 9.00
N ILE A 84 -8.70 -8.14 9.20
CA ILE A 84 -8.80 -7.27 10.38
C ILE A 84 -10.15 -6.54 10.39
N MET A 85 -10.64 -6.05 9.25
CA MET A 85 -11.95 -5.43 9.13
C MET A 85 -13.07 -6.41 9.50
N LEU A 86 -13.06 -7.63 8.95
CA LEU A 86 -14.07 -8.67 9.22
C LEU A 86 -14.01 -9.23 10.64
N SER A 87 -12.89 -9.11 11.34
CA SER A 87 -12.78 -9.49 12.75
C SER A 87 -13.64 -8.60 13.67
N ARG A 88 -14.17 -7.48 13.16
CA ARG A 88 -14.98 -6.54 13.94
C ARG A 88 -16.42 -7.04 14.08
N PRO A 89 -17.04 -6.97 15.27
CA PRO A 89 -18.35 -7.56 15.54
C PRO A 89 -19.51 -7.13 14.62
N HIS A 90 -19.41 -5.95 13.98
CA HIS A 90 -20.47 -5.39 13.11
C HIS A 90 -20.10 -5.37 11.63
N VAL A 91 -18.86 -5.75 11.30
CA VAL A 91 -18.41 -5.77 9.92
C VAL A 91 -18.68 -7.16 9.38
N THR A 92 -19.38 -7.21 8.26
CA THR A 92 -19.70 -8.42 7.52
C THR A 92 -19.38 -8.17 6.06
N ASP A 93 -19.39 -9.23 5.24
CA ASP A 93 -19.25 -9.09 3.79
C ASP A 93 -20.29 -8.15 3.15
N GLU A 94 -21.42 -7.91 3.80
CA GLU A 94 -22.46 -7.01 3.32
C GLU A 94 -22.33 -5.58 3.86
N TYR A 95 -21.39 -5.33 4.76
CA TYR A 95 -21.16 -4.00 5.30
C TYR A 95 -20.65 -3.07 4.20
N GLY A 96 -21.41 -2.00 3.91
CA GLY A 96 -21.21 -1.17 2.72
C GLY A 96 -19.79 -0.60 2.59
N TYR A 97 -19.19 -0.16 3.71
CA TYR A 97 -17.82 0.36 3.69
C TYR A 97 -16.78 -0.73 3.42
N PHE A 98 -16.90 -1.91 4.06
CA PHE A 98 -16.02 -3.05 3.78
C PHE A 98 -16.10 -3.47 2.30
N ARG A 99 -17.32 -3.52 1.73
CA ARG A 99 -17.50 -3.83 0.31
C ARG A 99 -16.80 -2.83 -0.61
N MET A 100 -16.91 -1.53 -0.33
CA MET A 100 -16.24 -0.50 -1.10
C MET A 100 -14.71 -0.62 -0.98
N HIS A 101 -14.20 -0.89 0.23
CA HIS A 101 -12.77 -1.07 0.49
C HIS A 101 -12.21 -2.27 -0.30
N ARG A 102 -12.85 -3.44 -0.20
CA ARG A 102 -12.46 -4.64 -0.96
C ARG A 102 -12.52 -4.44 -2.48
N GLN A 103 -13.55 -3.77 -2.97
CA GLN A 103 -13.66 -3.44 -4.41
C GLN A 103 -12.49 -2.56 -4.88
N GLU A 104 -12.01 -1.66 -4.02
CA GLU A 104 -10.85 -0.84 -4.33
C GLU A 104 -9.54 -1.63 -4.28
N HIS A 105 -9.37 -2.58 -3.36
CA HIS A 105 -8.27 -3.54 -3.40
C HIS A 105 -8.23 -4.30 -4.72
N GLU A 106 -9.36 -4.89 -5.14
CA GLU A 106 -9.48 -5.60 -6.43
C GLU A 106 -9.09 -4.69 -7.60
N ARG A 107 -9.56 -3.43 -7.60
CA ARG A 107 -9.25 -2.44 -8.62
C ARG A 107 -7.75 -2.09 -8.63
N ILE A 108 -7.12 -1.95 -7.46
CA ILE A 108 -5.68 -1.68 -7.35
C ILE A 108 -4.89 -2.86 -7.89
N ILE A 109 -5.22 -4.10 -7.52
CA ILE A 109 -4.54 -5.30 -8.05
C ILE A 109 -4.64 -5.36 -9.58
N GLN A 110 -5.80 -5.04 -10.16
CA GLN A 110 -5.94 -4.97 -11.62
C GLN A 110 -5.04 -3.89 -12.24
N LYS A 111 -4.99 -2.70 -11.64
CA LYS A 111 -4.08 -1.63 -12.07
C LYS A 111 -2.61 -2.03 -11.98
N LEU A 112 -2.21 -2.75 -10.93
CA LEU A 112 -0.84 -3.24 -10.76
C LEU A 112 -0.49 -4.25 -11.85
N ASN A 113 -1.37 -5.20 -12.15
CA ASN A 113 -1.16 -6.15 -13.25
C ASN A 113 -0.99 -5.42 -14.60
N LEU A 114 -1.87 -4.48 -14.92
CA LEU A 114 -1.76 -3.68 -16.15
C LEU A 114 -0.47 -2.86 -16.20
N LEU A 115 -0.04 -2.31 -15.06
CA LEU A 115 1.19 -1.56 -14.96
C LEU A 115 2.43 -2.45 -15.17
N VAL A 116 2.41 -3.67 -14.65
CA VAL A 116 3.46 -4.67 -14.88
C VAL A 116 3.54 -5.04 -16.36
N GLU A 117 2.39 -5.31 -17.01
CA GLU A 117 2.32 -5.57 -18.46
C GLU A 117 2.86 -4.38 -19.28
N GLU A 118 2.48 -3.15 -18.93
CA GLU A 118 3.01 -1.92 -19.54
C GLU A 118 4.54 -1.88 -19.43
N CYS A 119 5.09 -2.17 -18.24
CA CYS A 119 6.53 -2.17 -18.02
C CYS A 119 7.27 -3.21 -18.88
N PHE A 120 6.76 -4.44 -18.97
CA PHE A 120 7.35 -5.48 -19.82
C PHE A 120 7.30 -5.14 -21.31
N SER A 121 6.23 -4.47 -21.76
CA SER A 121 6.13 -4.02 -23.16
C SER A 121 7.21 -3.00 -23.55
N LEU A 122 7.77 -2.30 -22.56
CA LEU A 122 8.80 -1.28 -22.73
C LEU A 122 10.24 -1.80 -22.53
N GLU A 123 10.42 -2.96 -21.90
CA GLU A 123 11.74 -3.53 -21.55
C GLU A 123 12.63 -3.78 -22.79
N GLY A 124 12.02 -4.06 -23.95
CA GLY A 124 12.73 -4.24 -25.22
C GLY A 124 13.23 -2.95 -25.89
N GLN A 125 12.88 -1.77 -25.36
CA GLN A 125 13.18 -0.47 -25.99
C GLN A 125 14.44 0.21 -25.40
N GLY A 126 15.17 -0.44 -24.50
CA GLY A 126 16.41 0.08 -23.91
C GLY A 126 16.21 1.22 -22.91
N ASN A 127 15.00 1.36 -22.35
CA ASN A 127 14.64 2.47 -21.47
C ASN A 127 14.31 2.07 -20.03
N THR A 128 15.05 1.08 -19.50
CA THR A 128 14.89 0.54 -18.14
C THR A 128 14.85 1.63 -17.05
N PRO A 129 15.73 2.65 -17.04
CA PRO A 129 15.68 3.69 -16.01
C PRO A 129 14.36 4.48 -15.98
N ASP A 130 13.76 4.74 -17.14
CA ASP A 130 12.47 5.43 -17.22
C ASP A 130 11.33 4.52 -16.76
N ILE A 131 11.44 3.21 -17.01
CA ILE A 131 10.47 2.23 -16.49
C ILE A 131 10.48 2.27 -14.96
N TYR A 132 11.65 2.25 -14.31
CA TYR A 132 11.76 2.39 -12.85
C TYR A 132 11.11 3.69 -12.35
N ARG A 133 11.40 4.85 -12.97
CA ARG A 133 10.80 6.14 -12.56
C ARG A 133 9.28 6.13 -12.68
N LYS A 134 8.76 5.67 -13.83
CA LYS A 134 7.31 5.63 -14.09
C LYS A 134 6.61 4.65 -13.16
N PHE A 135 7.19 3.47 -12.97
CA PHE A 135 6.66 2.43 -12.08
C PHE A 135 6.59 2.93 -10.65
N HIS A 136 7.71 3.46 -10.12
CA HIS A 136 7.76 4.05 -8.78
C HIS A 136 6.70 5.14 -8.61
N LYS A 137 6.65 6.12 -9.52
CA LYS A 137 5.67 7.21 -9.44
C LYS A 137 4.24 6.69 -9.40
N LYS A 138 3.87 5.79 -10.32
CA LYS A 138 2.51 5.25 -10.39
C LYS A 138 2.15 4.45 -9.13
N LEU A 139 3.08 3.66 -8.59
CA LEU A 139 2.87 2.94 -7.33
C LEU A 139 2.66 3.88 -6.16
N THR A 140 3.51 4.89 -5.99
CA THR A 140 3.35 5.92 -4.96
C THR A 140 1.99 6.60 -5.07
N ASP A 141 1.62 7.05 -6.28
CA ASP A 141 0.33 7.73 -6.50
C ASP A 141 -0.87 6.82 -6.16
N ILE A 142 -0.79 5.51 -6.45
CA ILE A 142 -1.84 4.53 -6.12
C ILE A 142 -1.98 4.33 -4.62
N PHE A 143 -0.87 4.11 -3.90
CA PHE A 143 -0.91 3.84 -2.46
C PHE A 143 -1.27 5.10 -1.66
N GLU A 144 -0.73 6.27 -1.99
CA GLU A 144 -1.12 7.53 -1.32
C GLU A 144 -2.61 7.87 -1.53
N GLU A 145 -3.18 7.55 -2.70
CA GLU A 145 -4.61 7.71 -2.94
C GLU A 145 -5.43 6.75 -2.07
N HIS A 146 -5.00 5.49 -1.96
CA HIS A 146 -5.65 4.47 -1.15
C HIS A 146 -5.63 4.81 0.34
N ASP A 147 -4.44 5.08 0.91
CA ASP A 147 -4.24 5.47 2.30
C ASP A 147 -5.20 6.62 2.66
N ARG A 148 -5.23 7.68 1.86
CA ARG A 148 -6.05 8.88 2.13
C ARG A 148 -7.55 8.61 2.09
N LEU A 149 -8.02 7.76 1.17
CA LEU A 149 -9.45 7.58 0.90
C LEU A 149 -10.06 6.42 1.68
N PHE A 150 -9.26 5.43 2.08
CA PHE A 150 -9.71 4.18 2.68
C PHE A 150 -9.05 3.95 4.04
N ASP A 151 -7.72 3.80 4.10
CA ASP A 151 -7.05 3.35 5.32
C ASP A 151 -7.07 4.39 6.43
N ASP A 152 -6.83 5.66 6.12
CA ASP A 152 -6.87 6.77 7.07
C ASP A 152 -8.28 6.89 7.71
N PRO A 153 -9.39 6.90 6.94
CA PRO A 153 -10.73 6.81 7.52
C PRO A 153 -10.96 5.57 8.38
N PHE A 154 -10.49 4.40 7.95
CA PHE A 154 -10.63 3.17 8.71
C PHE A 154 -9.89 3.28 10.05
N ILE A 155 -8.62 3.67 10.05
CA ILE A 155 -7.78 3.87 11.23
C ILE A 155 -8.39 4.95 12.15
N ALA A 156 -8.77 6.10 11.62
CA ALA A 156 -9.32 7.22 12.40
C ALA A 156 -10.65 6.85 13.08
N SER A 157 -11.50 6.06 12.42
CA SER A 157 -12.75 5.56 12.99
C SER A 157 -12.53 4.72 14.25
N THR A 158 -11.34 4.12 14.38
CA THR A 158 -10.97 3.29 15.55
C THR A 158 -10.26 4.07 16.66
N GLN A 159 -9.66 5.23 16.36
CA GLN A 159 -8.92 6.05 17.34
C GLN A 159 -9.83 7.01 18.14
N HIS A 160 -10.87 7.58 17.51
CA HIS A 160 -11.78 8.56 18.13
C HIS A 160 -12.59 8.05 19.34
N GLU A 161 -12.63 6.73 19.57
CA GLU A 161 -13.32 6.10 20.71
C GLU A 161 -12.38 5.76 21.89
N SER A 162 -11.06 5.72 21.67
CA SER A 162 -10.04 5.52 22.71
C SER A 162 -9.98 6.70 23.68
N THR A 163 -9.96 7.93 23.15
CA THR A 163 -9.90 9.17 23.94
C THR A 163 -11.17 9.38 24.78
N ARG A 164 -12.35 9.05 24.23
CA ARG A 164 -13.63 9.15 24.95
C ARG A 164 -13.72 8.20 26.15
N LYS A 165 -13.11 7.01 26.10
CA LYS A 165 -13.05 6.10 27.26
C LYS A 165 -12.13 6.60 28.37
N SER A 166 -11.02 7.27 28.02
CA SER A 166 -10.07 7.80 29.01
C SER A 166 -10.66 8.98 29.80
N GLU A 167 -11.52 9.79 29.19
CA GLU A 167 -12.22 10.88 29.88
C GLU A 167 -13.34 10.39 30.80
N ILE A 168 -14.07 9.34 30.43
CA ILE A 168 -15.16 8.77 31.26
C ILE A 168 -14.60 8.12 32.54
N VAL A 169 -13.44 7.46 32.47
CA VAL A 169 -12.77 6.87 33.65
C VAL A 169 -12.23 7.95 34.58
N SER A 170 -11.87 9.12 34.05
CA SER A 170 -11.31 10.24 34.83
C SER A 170 -12.37 11.09 35.56
N ILE A 171 -13.66 10.89 35.27
CA ILE A 171 -14.78 11.62 35.91
C ILE A 171 -15.43 10.80 37.05
N SER A 172 -14.97 9.57 37.29
CA SER A 172 -15.55 8.67 38.31
C SER A 172 -14.71 8.54 39.60
N ILE A 173 -14.04 9.60 40.05
CA ILE A 173 -13.39 9.67 41.38
C ILE A 173 -14.08 10.73 42.23
#